data_AF-A0A1I1UFP2-F1
#
_entry.id   AF-A0A1I1UFP2-F1
#
_cell.length_a   1.000
_cell.length_b   1.000
_cell.length_c   1.000
_cell.angle_alpha   90.00
_cell.angle_beta   90.00
_cell.angle_gamma   90.00
#
_symmetry.space_group_name_H-M   'P 1'
#
loop_
_entity.id
_entity.type
_entity.pdbx_description
1 polymer ?
#
loop_
_entity_poly.entity_id
_entity_poly.type
_entity_poly.pdbx_seq_one_letter_code
_entity_poly.pdbx_strand_id
1 'polypeptide(L)'
;MTTKTGTFDYRALRAGFDGVYIANNGYDLARARAALRGGGADLIAFGVPFLANPDLVRRYRENLPLADADPATFYTGGETGYTDYPSFRGDEAATPAC
;
A
#
# COMPACT_ATOMS: atom_id res chain seq x y z
N MET A 1 6.90 -28.47 10.68
CA MET A 1 6.36 -27.10 10.70
C MET A 1 5.11 -27.10 9.82
N THR A 2 3.95 -27.39 10.39
CA THR A 2 2.72 -27.65 9.61
C THR A 2 2.04 -26.33 9.32
N THR A 3 2.19 -25.82 8.09
CA THR A 3 1.49 -24.62 7.62
C THR A 3 0.00 -24.92 7.53
N LYS A 4 -0.78 -24.39 8.48
CA LYS A 4 -2.24 -24.43 8.43
C LYS A 4 -2.71 -23.42 7.38
N THR A 5 -2.80 -23.86 6.13
CA THR A 5 -3.42 -23.10 5.04
C THR A 5 -4.93 -23.15 5.23
N GLY A 6 -5.45 -22.36 6.16
CA GLY A 6 -6.87 -22.03 6.21
C GLY A 6 -7.11 -20.84 5.29
N THR A 7 -7.81 -21.04 4.18
CA THR A 7 -8.29 -19.92 3.36
C THR A 7 -9.28 -19.11 4.19
N PHE A 8 -8.90 -17.90 4.59
CA PHE A 8 -9.79 -16.99 5.30
C PHE A 8 -10.70 -16.26 4.30
N ASP A 9 -12.01 -16.33 4.49
CA ASP A 9 -12.98 -15.68 3.61
C ASP A 9 -13.32 -14.26 4.11
N TYR A 10 -12.60 -13.27 3.57
CA TYR A 10 -12.83 -11.86 3.85
C TYR A 10 -14.22 -11.38 3.40
N ARG A 11 -14.87 -12.03 2.43
CA ARG A 11 -16.21 -11.64 1.97
C ARG A 11 -17.27 -12.04 2.99
N ALA A 12 -17.13 -13.21 3.60
CA ALA A 12 -18.00 -13.62 4.69
C ALA A 12 -17.91 -12.64 5.87
N LEU A 13 -16.70 -12.14 6.18
CA LEU A 13 -16.52 -11.12 7.21
C LEU A 13 -17.20 -9.80 6.84
N ARG A 14 -17.06 -9.32 5.60
CA ARG A 14 -17.77 -8.11 5.14
C ARG A 14 -19.29 -8.28 5.16
N ALA A 15 -19.80 -9.46 4.79
CA ALA A 15 -21.23 -9.74 4.77
C ALA A 15 -21.84 -9.85 6.18
N GLY A 16 -21.05 -10.23 7.19
CA GLY A 16 -21.49 -10.32 8.57
C GLY A 16 -21.29 -9.04 9.40
N PHE A 17 -20.81 -7.95 8.80
CA PHE A 17 -20.52 -6.70 9.49
C PHE A 17 -21.14 -5.50 8.78
N ASP A 18 -22.04 -4.80 9.47
CA ASP A 18 -22.79 -3.67 8.89
C ASP A 18 -22.09 -2.30 9.06
N GLY A 19 -20.97 -2.26 9.78
CA GLY A 19 -20.21 -1.03 9.99
C GLY A 19 -19.24 -0.71 8.84
N VAL A 20 -18.48 0.37 9.03
CA VAL A 20 -17.42 0.79 8.10
C VAL A 20 -16.29 -0.24 8.09
N TYR A 21 -16.04 -0.84 6.92
CA TYR A 21 -15.02 -1.86 6.74
C TYR A 21 -13.77 -1.30 6.05
N ILE A 22 -12.64 -1.34 6.77
CA ILE A 22 -11.32 -0.95 6.25
C ILE A 22 -10.54 -2.22 5.89
N ALA A 23 -10.39 -2.49 4.59
CA ALA A 23 -9.61 -3.63 4.13
C ALA A 23 -8.13 -3.27 3.98
N ASN A 24 -7.26 -4.24 4.29
CA ASN A 24 -5.82 -4.17 4.05
C ASN A 24 -5.35 -5.54 3.53
N ASN A 25 -4.04 -5.81 3.49
CA ASN A 25 -3.42 -7.06 3.02
C ASN A 25 -3.03 -7.08 1.52
N GLY A 26 -2.01 -6.29 1.17
CA GLY A 26 -1.35 -6.38 -0.15
C GLY A 26 -2.20 -5.83 -1.31
N TYR A 27 -3.02 -4.82 -1.05
CA TYR A 27 -3.75 -4.12 -2.10
C TYR A 27 -2.82 -3.30 -2.98
N ASP A 28 -2.99 -3.44 -4.30
CA ASP A 28 -2.56 -2.43 -5.27
C ASP A 28 -3.75 -1.51 -5.63
N LEU A 29 -3.51 -0.47 -6.44
CA LEU A 29 -4.53 0.49 -6.83
C LEU A 29 -5.70 -0.15 -7.59
N ALA A 30 -5.45 -1.14 -8.44
CA ALA A 30 -6.48 -1.78 -9.24
C ALA A 30 -7.41 -2.64 -8.36
N ARG A 31 -6.83 -3.45 -7.48
CA ARG A 31 -7.55 -4.26 -6.49
C ARG A 31 -8.31 -3.40 -5.49
N ALA A 32 -7.72 -2.28 -5.05
CA ALA A 32 -8.38 -1.34 -4.14
C ALA A 32 -9.62 -0.73 -4.79
N ARG A 33 -9.47 -0.24 -6.02
CA ARG A 33 -10.59 0.29 -6.82
C ARG A 33 -11.67 -0.75 -7.07
N ALA A 34 -11.31 -2.02 -7.32
CA ALA A 34 -12.26 -3.10 -7.50
C ALA A 34 -13.03 -3.43 -6.21
N ALA A 35 -12.34 -3.49 -5.06
CA ALA A 35 -12.97 -3.76 -3.77
C ALA A 35 -13.96 -2.65 -3.37
N LEU A 36 -13.59 -1.38 -3.57
CA LEU A 36 -14.46 -0.23 -3.30
C LEU A 36 -15.71 -0.25 -4.19
N ARG A 37 -15.54 -0.42 -5.51
CA ARG A 37 -16.70 -0.49 -6.44
C ARG A 37 -17.59 -1.70 -6.21
N GLY A 38 -17.02 -2.81 -5.76
CA GLY A 38 -17.74 -4.05 -5.48
C GLY A 38 -18.42 -4.08 -4.12
N GLY A 39 -18.31 -3.03 -3.30
CA GLY A 39 -18.84 -3.01 -1.93
C GLY A 39 -18.12 -3.96 -0.96
N GLY A 40 -16.97 -4.50 -1.37
CA GLY A 40 -16.16 -5.41 -0.55
C GLY A 40 -15.43 -4.69 0.58
N ALA A 41 -15.26 -3.38 0.46
CA ALA A 41 -14.73 -2.50 1.50
C ALA A 41 -15.20 -1.06 1.30
N ASP A 42 -15.21 -0.29 2.39
CA ASP A 42 -15.53 1.14 2.36
C ASP A 42 -14.24 1.98 2.30
N LEU A 43 -13.15 1.46 2.88
CA LEU A 43 -11.84 2.09 2.91
C LEU A 43 -10.74 1.04 2.67
N ILE A 44 -9.60 1.48 2.13
CA ILE A 44 -8.43 0.63 1.90
C ILE A 44 -7.22 1.23 2.61
N ALA A 45 -6.54 0.44 3.44
CA ALA A 45 -5.28 0.82 4.07
C ALA A 45 -4.09 0.24 3.29
N PHE A 46 -3.12 1.10 3.00
CA PHE A 46 -1.85 0.75 2.34
C PHE A 46 -0.71 0.89 3.36
N GLY A 47 0.07 -0.17 3.52
CA GLY A 47 1.25 -0.18 4.41
C GLY A 47 2.54 0.06 3.63
N VAL A 48 3.11 -1.01 3.06
CA VAL A 48 4.39 -0.98 2.32
C VAL A 48 4.46 0.12 1.25
N PRO A 49 3.43 0.34 0.41
CA PRO A 49 3.48 1.44 -0.56
C PRO A 49 3.61 2.81 0.09
N PHE A 50 3.06 3.01 1.30
CA PHE A 50 3.10 4.28 2.01
C PHE A 50 4.46 4.56 2.65
N LEU A 51 5.23 3.52 3.01
CA LEU A 51 6.59 3.68 3.53
C LEU A 51 7.49 4.40 2.50
N ALA A 52 7.51 3.89 1.27
CA ALA A 52 8.38 4.42 0.21
C ALA A 52 7.83 5.65 -0.52
N ASN A 53 6.56 5.96 -0.32
CA ASN A 53 5.86 7.00 -1.08
C ASN A 53 5.09 7.90 -0.09
N PRO A 54 5.74 8.93 0.50
CA PRO A 54 5.05 9.83 1.44
C PRO A 54 3.87 10.58 0.77
N ASP A 55 3.90 10.69 -0.56
CA ASP A 55 2.86 11.29 -1.39
C ASP A 55 1.97 10.25 -2.13
N LEU A 56 1.85 9.03 -1.60
CA LEU A 56 1.13 7.91 -2.23
C LEU A 56 -0.27 8.28 -2.74
N VAL A 57 -1.02 9.06 -1.95
CA VAL A 57 -2.38 9.50 -2.32
C VAL A 57 -2.37 10.30 -3.62
N ARG A 58 -1.41 11.22 -3.77
CA ARG A 58 -1.22 12.00 -4.99
C ARG A 58 -0.84 11.08 -6.14
N ARG A 59 0.11 10.16 -5.93
CA ARG A 59 0.56 9.21 -6.95
C ARG A 59 -0.59 8.34 -7.47
N TYR A 60 -1.46 7.85 -6.60
CA TYR A 60 -2.65 7.09 -7.01
C TYR A 60 -3.73 7.92 -7.70
N ARG A 61 -3.89 9.20 -7.32
CA ARG A 61 -4.83 10.11 -7.98
C ARG A 61 -4.37 10.46 -9.40
N GLU A 62 -3.09 10.70 -9.59
CA GLU A 62 -2.48 11.16 -10.84
C GLU A 62 -1.90 10.00 -11.67
N ASN A 63 -2.02 8.74 -11.22
CA ASN A 63 -1.38 7.56 -11.81
C ASN A 63 0.14 7.73 -12.02
N LEU A 64 0.83 8.30 -11.02
CA LEU A 64 2.28 8.49 -11.05
C LEU A 64 3.02 7.19 -10.63
N PRO A 65 4.28 7.01 -11.06
CA PRO A 65 5.10 5.87 -10.65
C PRO A 65 5.31 5.79 -9.13
N LEU A 66 5.28 4.58 -8.58
CA LEU A 66 5.62 4.33 -7.18
C LEU A 66 7.11 3.99 -7.04
N ALA A 67 7.71 4.43 -5.95
CA ALA A 67 9.00 3.92 -5.49
C ALA A 67 8.80 2.59 -4.75
N ASP A 68 9.76 1.69 -4.92
CA ASP A 68 9.80 0.43 -4.19
C ASP A 68 10.38 0.66 -2.79
N ALA A 69 9.76 0.03 -1.79
CA ALA A 69 10.25 0.05 -0.43
C ALA A 69 11.38 -0.97 -0.25
N ASP A 70 12.37 -0.66 0.57
CA ASP A 70 13.47 -1.57 0.88
C ASP A 70 13.17 -2.34 2.17
N PRO A 71 12.83 -3.64 2.10
CA PRO A 71 12.48 -4.43 3.28
C PRO A 71 13.62 -4.54 4.31
N ALA A 72 14.87 -4.35 3.88
CA ALA A 72 16.02 -4.38 4.79
C ALA A 72 16.01 -3.22 5.79
N THR A 73 15.29 -2.14 5.48
CA THR A 73 15.25 -0.90 6.27
C THR A 73 13.99 -0.76 7.14
N PHE A 74 13.01 -1.67 7.02
CA PHE A 74 11.71 -1.52 7.71
C PHE A 74 11.81 -1.46 9.24
N TYR A 75 12.81 -2.13 9.80
CA TYR A 75 12.98 -2.26 11.24
C TYR A 75 14.42 -1.90 11.66
N THR A 76 15.02 -0.94 10.96
CA THR A 76 16.32 -0.37 11.30
C THR A 76 16.15 0.98 12.00
N GLY A 77 17.10 1.36 12.83
CA GLY A 77 17.12 2.70 13.45
C GLY A 77 17.71 3.74 12.49
N GLY A 78 17.34 5.00 12.67
CA GLY A 78 17.84 6.12 11.88
C GLY A 78 16.83 6.63 10.84
N GLU A 79 17.32 7.44 9.91
CA GLU A 79 16.52 8.11 8.88
C GLU A 79 16.35 7.31 7.59
N THR A 80 17.29 6.39 7.33
CA THR A 80 17.33 5.57 6.11
C THR A 80 16.16 4.61 6.03
N GLY A 81 15.38 4.70 4.96
CA GLY A 81 14.18 3.91 4.75
C GLY A 81 13.00 4.33 5.64
N TYR A 82 13.07 5.53 6.24
CA TYR A 82 12.03 6.04 7.14
C TYR A 82 11.55 7.44 6.72
N THR A 83 12.43 8.43 6.75
CA THR A 83 12.10 9.83 6.44
C THR A 83 12.76 10.35 5.16
N ASP A 84 13.64 9.57 4.56
CA ASP A 84 14.47 9.94 3.41
C ASP A 84 13.85 9.59 2.05
N TYR A 85 12.69 8.93 2.02
CA TYR A 85 11.98 8.65 0.77
C TYR A 85 11.49 9.94 0.09
N PRO A 86 11.86 10.18 -1.18
CA PRO A 86 11.49 11.41 -1.87
C PRO A 86 10.02 11.40 -2.30
N SER A 87 9.38 12.57 -2.20
CA SER A 87 8.11 12.82 -2.90
C SER A 87 8.33 12.92 -4.41
N PHE A 88 7.29 12.64 -5.20
CA PHE A 88 7.38 12.74 -6.64
C PHE A 88 7.49 14.21 -7.07
N ARG A 89 8.68 14.59 -7.54
CA ARG A 89 8.94 15.87 -8.22
C ARG A 89 8.83 15.61 -9.72
N GLY A 90 7.90 16.29 -10.38
CA GLY A 90 7.54 16.04 -11.78
C GLY A 90 8.62 16.33 -12.81
N ASP A 91 9.84 16.69 -12.41
CA ASP A 91 10.90 17.20 -13.30
C ASP A 91 12.29 16.59 -13.08
N GLU A 92 12.45 15.52 -12.30
CA GLU A 92 13.75 14.87 -12.16
C GLU A 92 13.61 13.37 -12.37
N ALA A 93 13.68 12.97 -13.64
CA ALA A 93 14.11 11.64 -13.99
C ALA A 93 15.38 11.34 -13.21
N ALA A 94 15.37 10.24 -12.46
CA ALA A 94 16.50 9.72 -11.71
C ALA A 94 17.78 9.88 -12.54
N THR A 95 18.60 10.87 -12.17
CA THR A 95 19.98 10.92 -12.64
C THR A 95 20.68 9.79 -11.89
N PRO A 96 21.24 8.78 -12.56
CA PRO A 96 22.09 7.83 -11.88
C PRO A 96 23.29 8.62 -11.35
N ALA A 97 23.53 8.51 -10.04
CA ALA A 97 24.76 9.00 -9.44
C ALA A 97 25.95 8.39 -10.19
N CYS A 98 26.87 9.25 -10.61
CA CYS A 98 28.07 8.92 -11.38
C CYS A 98 29.11 8.19 -10.52
#